data_AF-A0AAV0XT06-F1
#
_entry.id   AF-A0AAV0XT06-F1
#
_cell.length_a   1.000
_cell.length_b   1.000
_cell.length_c   1.000
_cell.angle_alpha   90.00
_cell.angle_beta   90.00
_cell.angle_gamma   90.00
#
_symmetry.space_group_name_H-M   'P 1'
#
loop_
_entity.id
_entity.type
_entity.pdbx_description
1 polymer ?
#
loop_
_entity_poly.entity_id
_entity_poly.type
_entity_poly.pdbx_seq_one_letter_code
_entity_poly.pdbx_strand_id
1 'polypeptide(L)'
;MHSRLFTFQTPNTATSGNTFKNKYEDLLKDMEFLEPKSWPDNCDIQFGDKNVRRLTAIFQVDETSTIQGFRDYKDTRVISEISPLKQLLVAIKTIAISSSECERTFSAMNSTVTSKRNQLTTQHISSLLFIQYVGPPVIAFNPANYVKSWILNGKRDANEVCCPKRQIKNSDNNYSQL
;
A
#
# COMPACT_ATOMS: atom_id res chain seq x y z
N MET A 1 7.14 -22.68 -2.54
CA MET A 1 6.19 -21.90 -3.37
C MET A 1 5.28 -21.12 -2.42
N HIS A 2 5.40 -19.80 -2.35
CA HIS A 2 4.45 -18.99 -1.58
C HIS A 2 3.14 -18.87 -2.36
N SER A 3 2.07 -19.47 -1.85
CA SER A 3 0.72 -19.23 -2.34
C SER A 3 0.32 -17.79 -2.01
N ARG A 4 -0.30 -17.09 -2.98
CA ARG A 4 -0.85 -15.76 -2.74
C ARG A 4 -2.05 -15.88 -1.80
N LEU A 5 -2.07 -15.08 -0.74
CA LEU A 5 -3.18 -15.04 0.23
C LEU A 5 -4.51 -14.68 -0.44
N PHE A 6 -4.46 -13.78 -1.43
CA PHE A 6 -5.62 -13.32 -2.19
C PHE A 6 -5.39 -13.47 -3.69
N THR A 7 -6.37 -14.05 -4.38
CA THR A 7 -6.39 -14.21 -5.85
C THR A 7 -7.66 -13.61 -6.44
N PHE A 8 -8.09 -12.45 -5.93
CA PHE A 8 -9.31 -11.79 -6.42
C PHE A 8 -9.08 -11.06 -7.74
N GLN A 9 -10.14 -10.97 -8.55
CA GLN A 9 -10.17 -10.18 -9.77
C GLN A 9 -11.26 -9.12 -9.66
N THR A 10 -10.94 -7.90 -10.04
CA THR A 10 -11.91 -6.79 -10.08
C THR A 10 -13.01 -7.06 -11.11
N PRO A 11 -14.26 -6.63 -10.87
CA PRO A 11 -15.41 -6.96 -11.71
C PRO A 11 -15.32 -6.46 -13.17
N ASN A 12 -14.42 -5.51 -13.47
CA ASN A 12 -14.22 -4.91 -14.79
C ASN A 12 -13.35 -5.72 -15.76
N THR A 13 -12.78 -6.86 -15.34
CA THR A 13 -12.00 -7.71 -16.25
C THR A 13 -12.92 -8.66 -17.01
N ALA A 14 -13.06 -8.42 -18.32
CA ALA A 14 -13.83 -9.27 -19.24
C ALA A 14 -13.10 -10.62 -19.44
N THR A 15 -13.43 -11.62 -18.63
CA THR A 15 -13.03 -13.00 -18.91
C THR A 15 -14.17 -13.94 -18.53
N SER A 16 -14.61 -14.73 -19.51
CA SER A 16 -15.73 -15.67 -19.39
C SER A 16 -15.37 -16.78 -18.40
N GLY A 17 -16.09 -16.85 -17.28
CA GLY A 17 -15.89 -17.86 -16.22
C GLY A 17 -15.00 -17.40 -15.07
N ASN A 18 -15.32 -16.28 -14.42
CA ASN A 18 -14.48 -15.74 -13.33
C ASN A 18 -14.82 -16.35 -11.96
N THR A 19 -14.33 -17.56 -11.68
CA THR A 19 -14.31 -18.15 -10.33
C THR A 19 -13.72 -17.18 -9.30
N PHE A 20 -12.76 -16.34 -9.72
CA PHE A 20 -12.13 -15.32 -8.89
C PHE A 20 -13.02 -14.10 -8.62
N LYS A 21 -13.92 -13.75 -9.56
CA LYS A 21 -14.94 -12.70 -9.35
C LYS A 21 -15.96 -13.18 -8.32
N ASN A 22 -16.45 -14.40 -8.45
CA ASN A 22 -17.40 -14.97 -7.49
C ASN A 22 -16.79 -15.02 -6.08
N LYS A 23 -15.54 -15.47 -5.95
CA LYS A 23 -14.80 -15.45 -4.66
C LYS A 23 -14.65 -14.05 -4.07
N TYR A 24 -14.50 -13.02 -4.91
CA TYR A 24 -14.40 -11.64 -4.46
C TYR A 24 -15.75 -11.11 -3.96
N GLU A 25 -16.82 -11.35 -4.71
CA GLU A 25 -18.19 -11.00 -4.29
C GLU A 25 -18.58 -11.73 -2.99
N ASP A 26 -18.20 -12.99 -2.85
CA ASP A 26 -18.43 -13.76 -1.62
C ASP A 26 -17.66 -13.17 -0.44
N LEU A 27 -16.41 -12.73 -0.65
CA LEU A 27 -15.63 -12.04 0.38
C LEU A 27 -16.28 -10.71 0.80
N LEU A 28 -16.76 -9.91 -0.15
CA LEU A 28 -17.42 -8.65 0.16
C LEU A 28 -18.70 -8.87 0.97
N LYS A 29 -19.50 -9.87 0.59
CA LYS A 29 -20.66 -10.28 1.35
C LYS A 29 -20.26 -10.71 2.75
N ASP A 30 -19.19 -11.50 2.91
CA ASP A 30 -18.70 -11.93 4.22
C ASP A 30 -18.33 -10.76 5.13
N MET A 31 -17.70 -9.73 4.58
CA MET A 31 -17.35 -8.51 5.31
C MET A 31 -18.59 -7.72 5.75
N GLU A 32 -19.65 -7.69 4.94
CA GLU A 32 -20.90 -6.99 5.27
C GLU A 32 -21.53 -7.53 6.57
N PHE A 33 -21.43 -8.83 6.83
CA PHE A 33 -21.94 -9.44 8.06
C PHE A 33 -21.20 -9.01 9.33
N LEU A 34 -20.05 -8.35 9.23
CA LEU A 34 -19.37 -7.77 10.40
C LEU A 34 -19.93 -6.40 10.80
N GLU A 35 -20.69 -5.76 9.91
CA GLU A 35 -21.27 -4.45 10.17
C GLU A 35 -22.58 -4.56 10.95
N PRO A 36 -22.70 -3.94 12.14
CA PRO A 36 -23.94 -3.89 12.91
C PRO A 36 -25.19 -3.46 12.13
N LYS A 37 -25.01 -2.65 11.08
CA LYS A 37 -26.08 -2.07 10.26
C LYS A 37 -26.73 -3.08 9.32
N SER A 38 -26.04 -4.16 8.97
CA SER A 38 -26.55 -5.20 8.07
C SER A 38 -27.35 -6.29 8.82
N TRP A 39 -27.42 -6.20 10.15
CA TRP A 39 -28.02 -7.24 10.97
C TRP A 39 -29.54 -7.04 11.09
N PRO A 40 -30.33 -8.13 11.07
CA PRO A 40 -31.76 -8.06 11.32
C PRO A 40 -32.05 -7.67 12.77
N ASP A 41 -33.21 -7.05 13.02
CA ASP A 41 -33.63 -6.60 14.35
C ASP A 41 -33.70 -7.73 15.39
N ASN A 42 -34.06 -8.94 14.94
CA ASN A 42 -34.01 -10.16 15.75
C ASN A 42 -32.91 -11.07 15.26
N CYS A 43 -31.68 -10.80 15.70
CA CYS A 43 -30.47 -11.48 15.26
C CYS A 43 -30.20 -12.72 16.13
N ASP A 44 -30.19 -13.91 15.52
CA ASP A 44 -29.79 -15.13 16.21
C ASP A 44 -28.32 -15.07 16.66
N ILE A 45 -28.00 -15.72 17.79
CA ILE A 45 -26.63 -15.81 18.30
C ILE A 45 -25.69 -16.51 17.32
N GLN A 46 -26.20 -17.34 16.40
CA GLN A 46 -25.40 -17.98 15.35
C GLN A 46 -25.37 -17.21 14.01
N PHE A 47 -26.12 -16.11 13.91
CA PHE A 47 -26.15 -15.29 12.70
C PHE A 47 -24.74 -14.76 12.38
N GLY A 48 -24.28 -14.96 11.14
CA GLY A 48 -22.96 -14.52 10.69
C GLY A 48 -21.81 -15.50 10.97
N ASP A 49 -21.99 -16.53 11.82
CA ASP A 49 -20.91 -17.46 12.20
C ASP A 49 -20.25 -18.16 11.00
N LYS A 50 -21.05 -18.52 9.98
CA LYS A 50 -20.54 -19.14 8.75
C LYS A 50 -19.64 -18.18 7.97
N ASN A 51 -19.95 -16.89 7.98
CA ASN A 51 -19.21 -15.87 7.26
C ASN A 51 -17.92 -15.53 8.01
N VAL A 52 -18.00 -15.37 9.34
CA VAL A 52 -16.82 -15.21 10.21
C VAL A 52 -15.87 -16.39 10.08
N ARG A 53 -16.38 -17.63 10.02
CA ARG A 53 -15.56 -18.83 9.76
C ARG A 53 -14.81 -18.77 8.42
N ARG A 54 -15.48 -18.31 7.36
CA ARG A 54 -14.82 -18.14 6.05
C ARG A 54 -13.72 -17.08 6.14
N LEU A 55 -13.99 -15.96 6.81
CA LEU A 55 -13.02 -14.89 7.01
C LEU A 55 -11.82 -15.37 7.85
N THR A 56 -12.03 -16.08 8.96
CA THR A 56 -10.93 -16.60 9.79
C THR A 56 -10.03 -17.55 9.01
N ALA A 57 -10.61 -18.39 8.15
CA ALA A 57 -9.84 -19.27 7.26
C ALA A 57 -9.00 -18.48 6.23
N ILE A 58 -9.54 -17.38 5.70
CA ILE A 58 -8.87 -16.53 4.72
C ILE A 58 -7.73 -15.73 5.36
N PHE A 59 -8.00 -15.10 6.50
CA PHE A 59 -7.04 -14.25 7.21
C PHE A 59 -6.10 -15.02 8.15
N GLN A 60 -6.29 -16.34 8.26
CA GLN A 60 -5.50 -17.25 9.11
C GLN A 60 -5.48 -16.79 10.58
N VAL A 61 -6.66 -16.41 11.08
CA VAL A 61 -6.87 -16.04 12.49
C VAL A 61 -7.58 -17.20 13.19
N ASP A 62 -7.39 -17.36 14.50
CA ASP A 62 -8.01 -18.43 15.27
C ASP A 62 -9.55 -18.43 15.13
N GLU A 63 -10.10 -19.53 14.61
CA GLU A 63 -11.53 -19.62 14.27
C GLU A 63 -12.42 -19.57 15.52
N THR A 64 -12.13 -20.43 16.51
CA THR A 64 -13.02 -20.65 17.66
C THR A 64 -13.10 -19.40 18.54
N SER A 65 -11.96 -18.80 18.87
CA SER A 65 -11.94 -17.57 19.67
C SER A 65 -12.52 -16.37 18.92
N THR A 66 -12.36 -16.32 17.59
CA THR A 66 -12.94 -15.23 16.79
C THR A 66 -14.46 -15.34 16.69
N ILE A 67 -15.02 -16.56 16.51
CA ILE A 67 -16.48 -16.76 16.52
C ILE A 67 -17.04 -16.41 17.90
N GLN A 68 -16.40 -16.86 18.98
CA GLN A 68 -16.85 -16.50 20.32
C GLN A 68 -16.82 -14.98 20.54
N GLY A 69 -15.70 -14.33 20.18
CA GLY A 69 -15.59 -12.88 20.25
C GLY A 69 -16.63 -12.15 19.40
N PHE A 70 -17.01 -12.70 18.24
CA PHE A 70 -18.07 -12.14 17.41
C PHE A 70 -19.44 -12.22 18.07
N ARG A 71 -19.76 -13.35 18.72
CA ARG A 71 -21.00 -13.50 19.50
C ARG A 71 -21.04 -12.51 20.66
N ASP A 72 -19.95 -12.40 21.42
CA ASP A 72 -19.84 -11.44 22.52
C ASP A 72 -19.97 -9.99 22.03
N TYR A 73 -19.43 -9.68 20.85
CA TYR A 73 -19.56 -8.37 20.21
C TYR A 73 -21.00 -8.06 19.79
N LYS A 74 -21.80 -9.05 19.37
CA LYS A 74 -23.21 -8.84 19.05
C LYS A 74 -24.02 -8.36 20.26
N ASP A 75 -23.73 -8.95 21.42
CA ASP A 75 -24.44 -8.66 22.67
C ASP A 75 -23.96 -7.36 23.33
N THR A 76 -22.64 -7.18 23.43
CA THR A 76 -22.04 -6.06 24.17
C THR A 76 -21.83 -4.81 23.32
N ARG A 77 -21.77 -4.96 21.99
CA ARG A 77 -21.34 -3.91 21.03
C ARG A 77 -19.94 -3.34 21.32
N VAL A 78 -19.13 -4.05 22.12
CA VAL A 78 -17.78 -3.64 22.51
C VAL A 78 -16.78 -4.70 22.05
N ILE A 79 -15.71 -4.25 21.39
CA ILE A 79 -14.63 -5.13 20.95
C ILE A 79 -13.50 -5.04 21.98
N SER A 80 -13.17 -6.16 22.62
CA SER A 80 -12.01 -6.23 23.53
C SER A 80 -10.69 -6.00 22.79
N GLU A 81 -9.76 -5.29 23.42
CA GLU A 81 -8.50 -4.88 22.80
C GLU A 81 -7.56 -6.04 22.45
N ILE A 82 -7.74 -7.19 23.07
CA ILE A 82 -6.88 -8.38 22.94
C ILE A 82 -7.60 -9.50 22.16
N SER A 83 -8.87 -9.31 21.78
CA SER A 83 -9.65 -10.36 21.13
C SER A 83 -9.14 -10.66 19.70
N PRO A 84 -9.08 -11.94 19.29
CA PRO A 84 -8.84 -12.35 17.89
C PRO A 84 -9.79 -11.70 16.88
N LEU A 85 -11.01 -11.35 17.31
CA LEU A 85 -11.95 -10.56 16.49
C LEU A 85 -11.37 -9.20 16.09
N LYS A 86 -10.66 -8.51 16.99
CA LYS A 86 -10.02 -7.24 16.68
C LYS A 86 -8.93 -7.41 15.63
N GLN A 87 -8.13 -8.48 15.74
CA GLN A 87 -7.09 -8.77 14.74
C GLN A 87 -7.71 -9.00 13.37
N LEU A 88 -8.82 -9.76 13.30
CA LEU A 88 -9.57 -9.94 12.06
C LEU A 88 -10.09 -8.61 11.51
N LEU A 89 -10.70 -7.77 12.34
CA LEU A 89 -11.23 -6.47 11.93
C LEU A 89 -10.13 -5.51 11.44
N VAL A 90 -8.97 -5.51 12.10
CA VAL A 90 -7.81 -4.73 11.66
C VAL A 90 -7.32 -5.24 10.31
N ALA A 91 -7.19 -6.55 10.13
CA ALA A 91 -6.75 -7.14 8.88
C ALA A 91 -7.72 -6.79 7.72
N ILE A 92 -9.02 -6.89 7.96
CA ILE A 92 -10.05 -6.50 6.97
C ILE A 92 -9.92 -5.02 6.58
N LYS A 93 -9.73 -4.12 7.55
CA LYS A 93 -9.54 -2.69 7.29
C LYS A 93 -8.27 -2.35 6.51
N THR A 94 -7.29 -3.25 6.47
CA THR A 94 -6.05 -3.06 5.69
C THR A 94 -6.16 -3.53 4.24
N ILE A 95 -7.25 -4.20 3.86
CA ILE A 95 -7.44 -4.64 2.48
C ILE A 95 -7.76 -3.45 1.59
N ALA A 96 -6.97 -3.27 0.54
CA ALA A 96 -7.31 -2.40 -0.57
C ALA A 96 -8.48 -3.00 -1.36
N ILE A 97 -9.64 -2.36 -1.30
CA ILE A 97 -10.89 -2.86 -1.89
C ILE A 97 -10.93 -2.61 -3.40
N SER A 98 -10.08 -1.73 -3.94
CA SER A 98 -10.15 -1.34 -5.34
C SER A 98 -8.78 -1.13 -5.99
N SER A 99 -8.68 -1.51 -7.28
CA SER A 99 -7.54 -1.14 -8.14
C SER A 99 -7.38 0.37 -8.28
N SER A 100 -8.43 1.15 -8.04
CA SER A 100 -8.39 2.61 -8.11
C SER A 100 -7.41 3.24 -7.10
N GLU A 101 -7.17 2.60 -5.95
CA GLU A 101 -6.14 3.03 -4.99
C GLU A 101 -4.73 2.86 -5.58
N CYS A 102 -4.50 1.74 -6.29
CA CYS A 102 -3.26 1.50 -7.02
C CYS A 102 -3.10 2.47 -8.20
N GLU A 103 -4.16 2.72 -8.97
CA GLU A 103 -4.16 3.64 -10.12
C GLU A 103 -3.86 5.09 -9.72
N ARG A 104 -4.35 5.53 -8.54
CA ARG A 104 -3.99 6.83 -7.97
C ARG A 104 -2.50 6.92 -7.71
N THR A 105 -1.90 5.84 -7.22
CA THR A 105 -0.46 5.76 -6.96
C THR A 105 0.35 5.80 -8.26
N PHE A 106 -0.08 5.08 -9.31
CA PHE A 106 0.53 5.18 -10.64
C PHE A 106 0.34 6.54 -11.28
N SER A 107 -0.80 7.21 -11.04
CA SER A 107 -1.03 8.57 -11.54
C SER A 107 -0.08 9.57 -10.87
N ALA A 108 0.17 9.41 -9.56
CA ALA A 108 1.16 10.22 -8.84
C ALA A 108 2.58 10.02 -9.38
N MET A 109 2.92 8.83 -9.87
CA MET A 109 4.20 8.54 -10.53
C MET A 109 4.48 9.46 -11.72
N ASN A 110 3.45 9.93 -12.45
CA ASN A 110 3.62 10.85 -13.58
C ASN A 110 4.23 12.21 -13.16
N SER A 111 4.12 12.59 -11.88
CA SER A 111 4.78 13.79 -11.35
C SER A 111 6.30 13.58 -11.17
N THR A 112 6.69 12.35 -10.87
CA THR A 112 8.08 11.96 -10.56
C THR A 112 8.82 11.58 -11.84
N VAL A 113 8.19 10.74 -12.67
CA VAL A 113 8.66 10.28 -13.98
C VAL A 113 8.09 11.22 -15.04
N THR A 114 8.91 12.16 -15.49
CA THR A 114 8.59 13.09 -16.59
C THR A 114 9.51 12.82 -17.75
N SER A 115 9.12 13.15 -18.99
CA SER A 115 9.91 12.88 -20.21
C SER A 115 11.35 13.40 -20.17
N LYS A 116 11.64 14.43 -19.34
CA LYS A 116 12.99 14.95 -19.08
C LYS A 116 13.75 14.24 -17.95
N ARG A 117 13.06 13.61 -16.99
CA ARG A 117 13.63 12.83 -15.86
C ARG A 117 13.53 11.32 -16.09
N ASN A 118 13.81 10.85 -17.30
CA ASN A 118 13.61 9.46 -17.73
C ASN A 118 14.74 8.47 -17.35
N GLN A 119 15.75 8.90 -16.59
CA GLN A 119 16.93 8.07 -16.29
C GLN A 119 16.90 7.48 -14.87
N LEU A 120 15.73 7.40 -14.24
CA LEU A 120 15.57 6.73 -12.95
C LEU A 120 15.38 5.22 -13.16
N THR A 121 16.14 4.41 -12.44
CA THR A 121 15.91 2.96 -12.40
C THR A 121 14.59 2.66 -11.70
N THR A 122 13.98 1.51 -12.01
CA THR A 122 12.73 1.05 -11.37
C THR A 122 12.83 1.05 -9.84
N GLN A 123 14.01 0.72 -9.30
CA GLN A 123 14.26 0.74 -7.86
C GLN A 123 14.14 2.15 -7.28
N HIS A 124 14.74 3.14 -7.94
CA HIS A 124 14.67 4.54 -7.49
C HIS A 124 13.25 5.12 -7.63
N ILE A 125 12.53 4.77 -8.70
CA ILE A 125 11.13 5.18 -8.87
C ILE A 125 10.27 4.62 -7.73
N SER A 126 10.44 3.33 -7.39
CA SER A 126 9.74 2.69 -6.27
C SER A 126 10.04 3.37 -4.93
N SER A 127 11.31 3.68 -4.65
CA SER A 127 11.70 4.42 -3.44
C SER A 127 11.09 5.82 -3.37
N LEU A 128 11.05 6.56 -4.48
CA LEU A 128 10.44 7.90 -4.51
C LEU A 128 8.92 7.83 -4.32
N LEU A 129 8.27 6.86 -4.94
CA LEU A 129 6.83 6.61 -4.77
C LEU A 129 6.48 6.31 -3.30
N PHE A 130 7.31 5.48 -2.65
CA PHE A 130 7.18 5.17 -1.23
C PHE A 130 7.33 6.42 -0.35
N ILE A 131 8.34 7.26 -0.61
CA ILE A 131 8.53 8.52 0.11
C ILE A 131 7.34 9.46 -0.11
N GLN A 132 6.81 9.53 -1.33
CA GLN A 132 5.67 10.41 -1.64
C GLN A 132 4.38 10.01 -0.91
N TYR A 133 4.17 8.71 -0.66
CA TYR A 133 2.93 8.20 -0.06
C TYR A 133 3.03 7.94 1.45
N VAL A 134 4.17 7.42 1.92
CA VAL A 134 4.40 7.02 3.32
C VAL A 134 5.30 8.02 4.05
N GLY A 135 5.99 8.91 3.33
CA GLY A 135 6.89 9.87 3.92
C GLY A 135 6.17 10.90 4.80
N PRO A 136 6.88 11.46 5.80
CA PRO A 136 6.32 12.53 6.61
C PRO A 136 6.00 13.76 5.73
N PRO A 137 5.00 14.57 6.12
CA PRO A 137 4.75 15.85 5.47
C PRO A 137 6.05 16.67 5.41
N VAL A 138 6.25 17.46 4.36
CA VAL A 138 7.48 18.26 4.16
C VAL A 138 7.79 19.13 5.39
N ILE A 139 6.76 19.62 6.08
CA ILE A 139 6.86 20.46 7.29
C ILE A 139 7.42 19.67 8.49
N ALA A 140 7.13 18.37 8.57
CA ALA A 140 7.58 17.47 9.63
C ALA A 140 8.86 16.69 9.24
N PHE A 141 9.34 16.85 8.01
CA PHE A 141 10.53 16.17 7.53
C PHE A 141 11.79 16.82 8.13
N ASN A 142 12.53 16.05 8.94
CA ASN A 142 13.82 16.48 9.48
C ASN A 142 14.97 15.95 8.58
N PRO A 143 15.57 16.78 7.72
CA PRO A 143 16.64 16.34 6.82
C PRO A 143 17.97 16.09 7.53
N ALA A 144 18.17 16.61 8.76
CA ALA A 144 19.48 16.69 9.39
C ALA A 144 20.16 15.31 9.55
N ASN A 145 19.39 14.28 9.94
CA ASN A 145 19.91 12.92 10.11
C ASN A 145 20.37 12.31 8.78
N TYR A 146 19.63 12.58 7.69
CA TYR A 146 19.95 12.08 6.36
C TYR A 146 21.14 12.81 5.75
N VAL A 147 21.22 14.13 5.90
CA VAL A 147 22.37 14.92 5.44
C VAL A 147 23.64 14.49 6.17
N LYS A 148 23.56 14.30 7.49
CA LYS A 148 24.70 13.83 8.28
C LYS A 148 25.16 12.44 7.84
N SER A 149 24.26 11.48 7.65
CA SER A 149 24.63 10.14 7.18
C SER A 149 25.18 10.15 5.75
N TRP A 150 24.65 11.01 4.88
CA TRP A 150 25.15 11.22 3.52
C TRP A 150 26.61 11.68 3.52
N ILE A 151 26.93 12.71 4.31
CA ILE A 151 28.29 13.24 4.44
C ILE A 151 29.23 12.21 5.08
N LEU A 152 28.79 11.53 6.15
CA LEU A 152 29.58 10.49 6.82
C LEU A 152 29.90 9.31 5.90
N ASN A 153 29.02 9.00 4.95
CA ASN A 153 29.24 7.98 3.92
C ASN A 153 30.16 8.46 2.77
N GLY A 154 30.86 9.58 2.95
CA GLY A 154 31.79 10.15 1.98
C GLY A 154 31.12 10.73 0.74
N LYS A 155 29.81 11.00 0.81
CA LYS A 155 29.09 11.70 -0.25
C LYS A 155 29.21 13.20 -0.02
N ARG A 156 29.34 13.94 -1.12
CA ARG A 156 29.64 15.38 -1.10
C ARG A 156 28.40 16.21 -0.78
N ASP A 157 28.61 17.35 -0.12
CA ASP A 157 27.61 18.42 -0.04
C ASP A 157 27.47 19.14 -1.40
N ALA A 158 26.28 19.68 -1.69
CA ALA A 158 25.99 20.43 -2.91
C ALA A 158 26.84 21.71 -3.04
N ASN A 159 27.34 22.23 -1.92
CA ASN A 159 28.22 23.41 -1.87
C ASN A 159 29.70 23.07 -2.09
N GLU A 160 30.08 21.79 -2.18
CA GLU A 160 31.46 21.41 -2.46
C GLU A 160 31.81 21.65 -3.93
N VAL A 161 32.40 22.80 -4.21
CA VAL A 161 32.89 23.20 -5.54
C VAL A 161 34.26 22.56 -5.85
N CYS A 162 34.34 21.23 -5.79
CA CYS A 162 35.53 20.47 -6.20
C CYS A 162 35.22 19.52 -7.37
N CYS A 163 34.44 20.01 -8.33
CA CYS A 163 34.54 19.50 -9.70
C CYS A 163 35.79 20.12 -10.33
N PRO A 164 36.69 19.34 -10.95
CA PRO A 164 37.67 19.92 -11.87
C PRO A 164 36.90 20.81 -12.84
N LYS A 165 37.18 22.11 -12.86
CA LYS A 165 36.60 23.01 -13.87
C LYS A 165 36.88 22.36 -15.22
N ARG A 166 35.83 22.12 -16.01
CA ARG A 166 35.97 21.65 -17.39
C ARG A 166 36.94 22.62 -18.07
N GLN A 167 38.13 22.16 -18.43
CA GLN A 167 39.04 22.99 -19.21
C GLN A 167 38.37 23.19 -20.57
N ILE A 168 37.88 24.41 -20.79
CA ILE A 168 37.50 24.84 -22.13
C ILE A 168 38.81 24.84 -22.91
N LYS A 169 38.97 23.92 -23.87
CA LYS A 169 40.01 24.05 -24.87
C LYS A 169 39.66 25.31 -25.67
N ASN A 170 40.35 26.41 -25.39
CA ASN A 170 40.47 27.49 -26.36
C ASN A 170 41.23 26.89 -27.53
N SER A 171 40.52 26.36 -28.52
CA SER A 171 41.10 26.16 -29.85
C SER A 171 41.24 27.55 -30.45
N ASP A 172 42.49 27.92 -30.67
CA ASP A 172 42.94 29.24 -31.05
C ASP A 172 42.18 29.81 -32.26
N ASN A 173 41.75 31.05 -32.11
CA ASN A 173 41.46 31.93 -33.24
C ASN A 173 42.76 32.15 -34.01
N ASN A 174 42.99 31.38 -35.06
CA ASN A 174 43.90 31.76 -36.13
C ASN A 174 43.51 31.00 -37.39
N TYR A 175 42.73 31.63 -38.27
CA TYR A 175 42.93 31.63 -39.72
C TYR A 175 42.12 32.80 -40.31
N SER A 176 42.65 34.01 -40.15
CA SER A 176 42.44 35.07 -41.13
C SER A 176 43.65 35.04 -42.07
N GLN A 177 43.50 34.42 -43.24
CA GLN A 177 44.22 34.70 -44.49
C GLN A 177 43.96 33.56 -45.48
N LEU A 178 43.04 33.80 -46.41
CA LEU A 178 43.22 33.65 -47.86
C LEU A 178 42.18 34.54 -48.55
#